data_AF-A0A653J0J3-F1
#
_entry.id   AF-A0A653J0J3-F1
#
_cell.length_a   1.000
_cell.length_b   1.000
_cell.length_c   1.000
_cell.angle_alpha   90.00
_cell.angle_beta   90.00
_cell.angle_gamma   90.00
#
_symmetry.space_group_name_H-M   'P 1'
#
loop_
_entity.id
_entity.type
_entity.pdbx_description
1 polymer ?
#
loop_
_entity_poly.entity_id
_entity_poly.type
_entity_poly.pdbx_seq_one_letter_code
_entity_poly.pdbx_strand_id
1 'polypeptide(L)'
;MRASLLVAGAALALTSALALAQGAPESLLPPGFNEPAAAPSPSPSPRASSSSAPSRPPTPATATPVIQALPGEPSFSSPLASAANEPDQEGKLKRLPSLDELAHMTPEDFQELLGLKPDFDMPAGARRAMSQVGLIDAQEGGLDGSAMAGQNGRLIRLALAANRGPLVSRWGHILLRRALATRLDAPRGMTPQDFLALRVALLLRMGEPEAARAILQDIDAGNYTPDLDGVALDTYAANGDFTGICPALATQGVARDDPQWNVARQICSAFKGNGAAAISQLDRYRYRGTMPRIDLLLAQKYAGAAGKSRRAVTIEWDDVDDMPAWRYGLANAVGLNPPDRLIEANPQLAPLTATAPMVGLTRRAAAADRAAALGVLSSAAMVDLYGQLFAEPDVTGEWSDRAEKLRDAYVLEDPAGRLSAIRSLWDGVKTAPQDYSRKVLTAYAAARLPVSENMADSAAPLIASMLSAGLDANAMRWANVVNAGSQGWALLVLAAPSRSSEVSNSDIDTFVDGDTSEDQRKSAFLVAGLAGLGRIDTGTAGSYSANMKLGLGSSTRFTQVIDGAARNRDVTTVAILAGLGMQGTQWSQMSPRYLYHIVSALRAVGLDAEARMIAAEAVARA
;
A
#
# COMPACT_ATOMS: atom_id res chain seq x y z
N MET A 1 -50.11 -21.76 43.77
CA MET A 1 -49.66 -20.73 44.73
C MET A 1 -48.42 -20.09 44.12
N ARG A 2 -48.59 -18.99 43.38
CA ARG A 2 -48.29 -17.61 43.82
C ARG A 2 -46.80 -17.48 44.18
N ALA A 3 -45.95 -17.00 43.27
CA ALA A 3 -45.77 -15.59 42.90
C ALA A 3 -45.19 -14.76 44.06
N SER A 4 -43.86 -14.72 44.14
CA SER A 4 -43.09 -13.69 44.85
C SER A 4 -41.59 -14.01 44.77
N LEU A 5 -40.94 -13.74 43.64
CA LEU A 5 -39.48 -13.71 43.49
C LEU A 5 -39.10 -13.02 42.17
N LEU A 6 -39.55 -11.78 41.99
CA LEU A 6 -39.17 -10.89 40.89
C LEU A 6 -39.41 -9.43 41.32
N VAL A 7 -38.57 -8.87 42.19
CA VAL A 7 -38.25 -7.42 42.30
C VAL A 7 -37.05 -7.28 43.24
N ALA A 8 -35.82 -7.18 42.71
CA ALA A 8 -34.65 -6.58 43.40
C ALA A 8 -33.40 -6.57 42.49
N GLY A 9 -33.52 -6.09 41.25
CA GLY A 9 -32.41 -6.17 40.29
C GLY A 9 -32.32 -5.02 39.29
N ALA A 10 -32.96 -3.87 39.57
CA ALA A 10 -32.85 -2.67 38.76
C ALA A 10 -33.23 -1.44 39.58
N ALA A 11 -32.24 -0.83 40.24
CA ALA A 11 -32.18 0.60 40.56
C ALA A 11 -31.12 0.83 41.65
N LEU A 12 -29.88 1.15 41.23
CA LEU A 12 -28.99 2.13 41.87
C LEU A 12 -27.69 2.23 41.05
N ALA A 13 -27.85 2.60 39.79
CA ALA A 13 -26.83 3.33 39.06
C ALA A 13 -27.17 4.81 39.23
N LEU A 14 -26.35 5.53 40.02
CA LEU A 14 -26.13 7.00 40.04
C LEU A 14 -25.64 7.40 41.44
N THR A 15 -24.34 7.60 41.58
CA THR A 15 -23.72 8.69 42.38
C THR A 15 -22.20 8.63 42.20
N SER A 16 -21.74 9.34 41.19
CA SER A 16 -20.37 9.83 41.07
C SER A 16 -20.06 10.86 42.15
N ALA A 17 -18.97 10.68 42.91
CA ALA A 17 -18.25 11.79 43.54
C ALA A 17 -16.82 11.41 43.99
N LEU A 18 -15.87 12.30 43.66
CA LEU A 18 -14.61 12.60 44.34
C LEU A 18 -13.38 11.71 44.08
N ALA A 19 -12.60 12.11 43.09
CA ALA A 19 -11.15 11.87 43.03
C ALA A 19 -10.43 12.89 43.92
N LEU A 20 -9.78 12.39 44.98
CA LEU A 20 -8.74 13.10 45.73
C LEU A 20 -7.44 12.32 45.53
N ALA A 21 -6.40 13.02 45.10
CA ALA A 21 -5.05 12.50 44.93
C ALA A 21 -4.41 12.22 46.31
N GLN A 22 -3.68 11.10 46.44
CA GLN A 22 -2.45 10.94 47.24
C GLN A 22 -1.97 9.47 47.24
N GLY A 23 -0.66 9.28 47.06
CA GLY A 23 0.09 8.10 47.55
C GLY A 23 0.47 7.05 46.50
N ALA A 24 1.75 7.05 46.09
CA ALA A 24 2.38 5.95 45.39
C ALA A 24 2.48 4.70 46.30
N PRO A 25 2.27 3.47 45.80
CA PRO A 25 2.41 2.27 46.62
C PRO A 25 3.90 1.90 46.76
N GLU A 26 4.43 2.00 47.98
CA GLU A 26 5.72 1.43 48.35
C GLU A 26 5.63 -0.11 48.47
N SER A 27 6.71 -0.77 48.06
CA SER A 27 6.86 -2.22 48.00
C SER A 27 6.99 -2.85 49.39
N LEU A 28 6.03 -3.70 49.76
CA LEU A 28 6.03 -4.53 50.97
C LEU A 28 6.79 -5.85 50.79
N LEU A 29 8.06 -5.77 50.36
CA LEU A 29 8.94 -6.94 50.32
C LEU A 29 10.21 -6.69 51.15
N PRO A 30 10.60 -7.63 52.03
CA PRO A 30 11.84 -7.52 52.81
C PRO A 30 13.07 -7.43 51.89
N PRO A 31 14.07 -6.60 52.23
CA PRO A 31 15.27 -6.47 51.41
C PRO A 31 16.07 -7.79 51.39
N GLY A 32 16.32 -8.37 50.20
CA GLY A 32 17.23 -9.51 50.04
C GLY A 32 16.90 -10.59 48.99
N PHE A 33 15.88 -10.44 48.14
CA PHE A 33 15.59 -11.45 47.11
C PHE A 33 15.88 -10.96 45.67
N ASN A 34 17.05 -11.36 45.17
CA ASN A 34 17.51 -11.56 43.79
C ASN A 34 17.73 -10.34 42.85
N GLU A 35 18.92 -9.75 42.95
CA GLU A 35 19.63 -9.14 41.81
C GLU A 35 20.44 -10.22 41.07
N PRO A 36 20.28 -10.43 39.75
CA PRO A 36 21.26 -11.17 38.95
C PRO A 36 22.50 -10.31 38.67
N ALA A 37 23.67 -10.94 38.73
CA ALA A 37 24.98 -10.31 38.58
C ALA A 37 25.16 -9.55 37.24
N ALA A 38 25.82 -8.39 37.30
CA ALA A 38 26.13 -7.54 36.15
C ALA A 38 27.05 -8.22 35.14
N ALA A 39 26.66 -8.20 33.86
CA ALA A 39 27.51 -8.58 32.73
C ALA A 39 28.52 -7.46 32.41
N PRO A 40 29.76 -7.78 31.98
CA PRO A 40 30.78 -6.78 31.68
C PRO A 40 30.45 -5.97 30.42
N SER A 41 30.69 -4.66 30.47
CA SER A 41 30.46 -3.72 29.37
C SER A 41 31.47 -3.93 28.21
N PRO A 42 31.03 -3.86 26.93
CA PRO A 42 31.94 -3.93 25.79
C PRO A 42 32.77 -2.66 25.60
N SER A 43 34.03 -2.85 25.19
CA SER A 43 35.01 -1.80 24.89
C SER A 43 34.67 -1.08 23.55
N PRO A 44 34.81 0.26 23.45
CA PRO A 44 34.48 1.00 22.24
C PRO A 44 35.53 0.81 21.13
N SER A 45 35.05 0.56 19.91
CA SER A 45 35.86 0.54 18.68
C SER A 45 35.92 1.94 18.04
N PRO A 46 37.06 2.38 17.47
CA PRO A 46 37.24 3.76 17.01
C PRO A 46 36.51 4.04 15.69
N ARG A 47 35.73 5.13 15.64
CA ARG A 47 35.10 5.64 14.42
C ARG A 47 35.94 6.76 13.80
N ALA A 48 36.07 6.70 12.47
CA ALA A 48 36.81 7.62 11.64
C ALA A 48 36.28 9.06 11.70
N SER A 49 37.23 10.00 11.65
CA SER A 49 37.08 11.44 11.73
C SER A 49 36.48 12.05 10.45
N SER A 50 35.46 12.89 10.58
CA SER A 50 35.10 13.88 9.57
C SER A 50 34.98 15.28 10.21
N SER A 51 35.35 16.27 9.39
CA SER A 51 35.78 17.62 9.75
C SER A 51 34.69 18.56 10.26
N SER A 52 35.15 19.52 11.06
CA SER A 52 34.49 20.59 11.81
C SER A 52 33.81 21.70 11.00
N ALA A 53 32.62 22.14 11.46
CA ALA A 53 32.21 23.55 11.56
C ALA A 53 31.16 23.71 12.70
N PRO A 54 31.12 24.84 13.44
CA PRO A 54 30.50 24.86 14.78
C PRO A 54 29.05 25.34 14.80
N SER A 55 28.17 24.60 15.48
CA SER A 55 26.84 25.05 15.88
C SER A 55 26.67 24.92 17.41
N ARG A 56 26.29 26.03 18.04
CA ARG A 56 26.07 26.23 19.48
C ARG A 56 24.81 25.48 19.97
N PRO A 57 24.71 25.07 21.25
CA PRO A 57 23.58 24.26 21.74
C PRO A 57 22.30 25.10 21.92
N PRO A 58 21.10 24.55 21.64
CA PRO A 58 19.83 25.21 21.90
C PRO A 58 19.43 25.12 23.38
N THR A 59 19.02 26.25 23.94
CA THR A 59 18.30 26.34 25.23
C THR A 59 16.83 25.93 25.08
N PRO A 60 16.17 25.43 26.16
CA PRO A 60 14.78 24.99 26.10
C PRO A 60 13.82 26.19 25.99
N ALA A 61 12.96 26.19 24.97
CA ALA A 61 11.90 27.19 24.82
C ALA A 61 10.60 26.67 25.46
N THR A 62 10.16 27.37 26.50
CA THR A 62 8.84 27.23 27.13
C THR A 62 7.77 27.85 26.22
N ALA A 63 6.77 27.05 25.82
CA ALA A 63 5.61 27.55 25.08
C ALA A 63 4.71 28.38 26.01
N THR A 64 4.48 29.64 25.66
CA THR A 64 3.42 30.47 26.25
C THR A 64 2.24 30.53 25.28
N PRO A 65 0.98 30.35 25.74
CA PRO A 65 -0.19 30.42 24.88
C PRO A 65 -0.46 31.87 24.48
N VAL A 66 -0.57 32.12 23.18
CA VAL A 66 -1.04 33.42 22.65
C VAL A 66 -2.56 33.45 22.76
N ILE A 67 -3.08 34.28 23.67
CA ILE A 67 -4.50 34.63 23.72
C ILE A 67 -4.70 35.82 22.78
N GLN A 68 -5.40 35.59 21.66
CA GLN A 68 -5.81 36.64 20.74
C GLN A 68 -7.01 37.40 21.33
N ALA A 69 -6.88 38.70 21.52
CA ALA A 69 -7.97 39.54 22.00
C ALA A 69 -9.07 39.70 20.93
N LEU A 70 -10.32 39.49 21.33
CA LEU A 70 -11.52 39.75 20.52
C LEU A 70 -11.69 41.26 20.29
N PRO A 71 -11.89 41.75 19.04
CA PRO A 71 -12.30 43.13 18.80
C PRO A 71 -13.73 43.37 19.28
N GLY A 72 -13.93 44.49 19.97
CA GLY A 72 -15.19 44.87 20.61
C GLY A 72 -16.36 45.12 19.65
N GLU A 73 -17.56 44.89 20.18
CA GLU A 73 -18.86 45.13 19.53
C GLU A 73 -19.04 46.61 19.14
N PRO A 74 -19.47 46.92 17.91
CA PRO A 74 -20.11 48.19 17.62
C PRO A 74 -21.62 48.08 17.84
N SER A 75 -22.14 49.00 18.65
CA SER A 75 -23.55 49.22 18.93
C SER A 75 -24.29 49.64 17.65
N PHE A 76 -25.43 49.01 17.36
CA PHE A 76 -26.33 49.46 16.30
C PHE A 76 -27.10 50.70 16.74
N SER A 77 -26.87 51.83 16.06
CA SER A 77 -27.75 52.99 16.09
C SER A 77 -27.95 53.46 14.65
N SER A 78 -29.19 53.38 14.19
CA SER A 78 -29.62 53.87 12.88
C SER A 78 -29.74 55.40 12.91
N PRO A 79 -29.36 56.08 11.82
CA PRO A 79 -30.26 57.10 11.30
C PRO A 79 -30.48 56.98 9.78
N LEU A 80 -31.74 57.13 9.37
CA LEU A 80 -32.12 57.57 8.03
C LEU A 80 -31.57 58.98 7.80
N ALA A 81 -30.92 59.23 6.66
CA ALA A 81 -31.24 60.33 5.73
C ALA A 81 -30.19 60.53 4.62
N SER A 82 -30.73 60.57 3.39
CA SER A 82 -30.38 61.37 2.21
C SER A 82 -28.94 61.61 1.72
N ALA A 83 -28.83 61.38 0.42
CA ALA A 83 -27.75 61.70 -0.50
C ALA A 83 -27.28 63.17 -0.50
N ALA A 84 -25.97 63.38 -0.70
CA ALA A 84 -25.41 64.16 -1.81
C ALA A 84 -23.86 64.21 -1.74
N ASN A 85 -23.25 64.02 -2.92
CA ASN A 85 -21.92 64.47 -3.38
C ASN A 85 -20.62 63.75 -2.92
N GLU A 86 -19.96 63.13 -3.91
CA GLU A 86 -18.57 62.64 -4.00
C GLU A 86 -17.51 63.78 -4.12
N PRO A 87 -16.18 63.54 -4.26
CA PRO A 87 -15.36 62.29 -4.28
C PRO A 87 -14.20 62.36 -3.22
N ASP A 88 -13.33 61.40 -2.90
CA ASP A 88 -12.65 60.35 -3.67
C ASP A 88 -11.89 59.42 -2.68
N GLN A 89 -11.48 58.23 -3.14
CA GLN A 89 -10.50 57.26 -2.58
C GLN A 89 -11.01 55.96 -1.92
N GLU A 90 -10.63 54.86 -2.61
CA GLU A 90 -10.40 53.49 -2.14
C GLU A 90 -11.59 52.60 -1.72
N GLY A 91 -12.47 52.36 -2.68
CA GLY A 91 -13.41 51.24 -2.65
C GLY A 91 -13.93 50.92 -4.04
N LYS A 92 -13.08 50.44 -4.96
CA LYS A 92 -13.55 49.95 -6.26
C LYS A 92 -14.40 48.70 -6.06
N LEU A 93 -15.70 48.87 -5.88
CA LEU A 93 -16.67 47.90 -6.37
C LEU A 93 -16.42 47.78 -7.87
N LYS A 94 -15.79 46.68 -8.32
CA LYS A 94 -15.63 46.39 -9.74
C LYS A 94 -17.00 46.54 -10.40
N ARG A 95 -17.08 47.35 -11.46
CA ARG A 95 -18.30 47.49 -12.28
C ARG A 95 -18.78 46.10 -12.67
N LEU A 96 -19.99 45.74 -12.25
CA LEU A 96 -20.63 44.50 -12.69
C LEU A 96 -20.82 44.60 -14.22
N PRO A 97 -20.33 43.63 -15.01
CA PRO A 97 -20.48 43.63 -16.45
C PRO A 97 -21.95 43.59 -16.85
N SER A 98 -22.25 44.18 -18.00
CA SER A 98 -23.54 44.07 -18.66
C SER A 98 -23.84 42.64 -19.10
N LEU A 99 -25.12 42.32 -19.34
CA LEU A 99 -25.56 41.00 -19.80
C LEU A 99 -24.90 40.58 -21.12
N ASP A 100 -24.67 41.53 -22.03
CA ASP A 100 -23.93 41.28 -23.28
C ASP A 100 -22.45 40.99 -23.03
N GLU A 101 -21.81 41.70 -22.09
CA GLU A 101 -20.43 41.41 -21.70
C GLU A 101 -20.30 40.02 -21.05
N LEU A 102 -21.26 39.64 -20.19
CA LEU A 102 -21.30 38.29 -19.59
C LEU A 102 -21.51 37.19 -20.64
N ALA A 103 -22.32 37.45 -21.68
CA ALA A 103 -22.58 36.49 -22.75
C ALA A 103 -21.37 36.27 -23.68
N HIS A 104 -20.45 37.23 -23.74
CA HIS A 104 -19.22 37.15 -24.55
C HIS A 104 -17.97 36.81 -23.71
N MET A 105 -18.12 36.68 -22.38
CA MET A 105 -17.02 36.26 -21.52
C MET A 105 -16.65 34.79 -21.77
N THR A 106 -15.36 34.51 -21.65
CA THR A 106 -14.90 33.14 -21.55
C THR A 106 -15.36 32.53 -20.22
N PRO A 107 -15.54 31.19 -20.14
CA PRO A 107 -15.84 30.53 -18.88
C PRO A 107 -14.87 30.90 -17.75
N GLU A 108 -13.59 31.14 -18.09
CA GLU A 108 -12.54 31.51 -17.16
C GLU A 108 -12.69 32.95 -16.64
N ASP A 109 -13.02 33.90 -17.51
CA ASP A 109 -13.25 35.31 -17.14
C ASP A 109 -14.51 35.45 -16.27
N PHE A 110 -15.55 34.66 -16.57
CA PHE A 110 -16.78 34.63 -15.80
C PHE A 110 -16.56 34.07 -14.38
N GLN A 111 -15.74 33.02 -14.25
CA GLN A 111 -15.37 32.48 -12.94
C GLN A 111 -14.52 33.45 -12.12
N GLU A 112 -13.60 34.17 -12.76
CA GLU A 112 -12.77 35.19 -12.10
C GLU A 112 -13.58 36.39 -11.64
N LEU A 113 -14.55 36.83 -12.45
CA LEU A 113 -15.48 37.90 -12.10
C LEU A 113 -16.29 37.58 -10.83
N LEU A 114 -16.74 36.33 -10.72
CA LEU A 114 -17.54 35.86 -9.58
C LEU A 114 -16.69 35.46 -8.36
N GLY A 115 -15.36 35.58 -8.44
CA GLY A 115 -14.46 35.14 -7.36
C GLY A 115 -14.55 33.63 -7.09
N LEU A 116 -14.90 32.83 -8.11
CA LEU A 116 -15.07 31.38 -7.99
C LEU A 116 -13.75 30.60 -8.13
N LYS A 117 -12.65 31.29 -8.47
CA LYS A 117 -11.31 30.72 -8.33
C LYS A 117 -11.02 30.60 -6.83
N PRO A 118 -10.68 29.40 -6.32
CA PRO A 118 -10.23 29.25 -4.95
C PRO A 118 -9.06 30.20 -4.70
N ASP A 119 -9.20 31.12 -3.75
CA ASP A 119 -8.14 32.04 -3.41
C ASP A 119 -7.10 31.27 -2.59
N PHE A 120 -5.97 30.93 -3.23
CA PHE A 120 -4.87 30.27 -2.56
C PHE A 120 -4.05 31.32 -1.82
N ASP A 121 -4.30 31.46 -0.52
CA ASP A 121 -3.46 32.21 0.43
C ASP A 121 -2.13 31.45 0.69
N MET A 122 -1.50 30.95 -0.38
CA MET A 122 -0.18 30.34 -0.37
C MET A 122 0.69 31.08 -1.38
N PRO A 123 1.77 31.75 -0.92
CA PRO A 123 2.70 32.42 -1.82
C PRO A 123 3.32 31.40 -2.79
N ALA A 124 3.69 31.84 -4.00
CA ALA A 124 4.15 30.93 -5.05
C ALA A 124 5.30 30.01 -4.63
N GLY A 125 6.22 30.48 -3.79
CA GLY A 125 7.33 29.67 -3.26
C GLY A 125 6.94 28.64 -2.19
N ALA A 126 5.73 28.71 -1.63
CA ALA A 126 5.20 27.72 -0.68
C ALA A 126 4.31 26.66 -1.37
N ARG A 127 3.99 26.83 -2.65
CA ARG A 127 3.19 25.87 -3.43
C ARG A 127 4.04 24.66 -3.79
N ARG A 128 3.44 23.48 -3.71
CA ARG A 128 4.10 22.24 -4.13
C ARG A 128 4.21 22.21 -5.65
N ALA A 129 5.42 21.94 -6.14
CA ALA A 129 5.68 21.85 -7.57
C ALA A 129 5.04 20.58 -8.15
N MET A 130 4.55 20.68 -9.39
CA MET A 130 4.02 19.53 -10.15
C MET A 130 5.09 18.84 -11.02
N SER A 131 6.36 19.21 -10.86
CA SER A 131 7.51 18.50 -11.41
C SER A 131 7.93 17.37 -10.48
N GLN A 132 8.33 16.22 -11.02
CA GLN A 132 8.84 15.08 -10.25
C GLN A 132 7.95 14.66 -9.06
N VAL A 133 6.63 14.59 -9.27
CA VAL A 133 5.68 14.21 -8.20
C VAL A 133 5.83 12.72 -7.85
N GLY A 134 5.94 12.40 -6.57
CA GLY A 134 6.05 11.03 -6.04
C GLY A 134 6.60 10.99 -4.61
N LEU A 135 6.66 9.80 -4.04
CA LEU A 135 7.10 9.58 -2.66
C LEU A 135 8.62 9.45 -2.52
N ILE A 136 9.25 8.68 -3.43
CA ILE A 136 10.66 8.32 -3.34
C ILE A 136 11.47 8.91 -4.50
N ASP A 137 12.65 9.44 -4.21
CA ASP A 137 13.60 9.87 -5.24
C ASP A 137 14.66 8.78 -5.54
N ALA A 138 15.53 9.04 -6.52
CA ALA A 138 16.56 8.10 -6.93
C ALA A 138 17.59 7.78 -5.83
N GLN A 139 17.84 8.70 -4.88
CA GLN A 139 18.77 8.48 -3.76
C GLN A 139 18.14 7.56 -2.69
N GLU A 140 16.82 7.57 -2.60
CA GLU A 140 16.01 6.70 -1.73
C GLU A 140 15.67 5.35 -2.39
N GLY A 141 16.25 5.05 -3.55
CA GLY A 141 16.02 3.81 -4.30
C GLY A 141 14.89 3.87 -5.32
N GLY A 142 14.32 5.05 -5.58
CA GLY A 142 13.47 5.33 -6.72
C GLY A 142 14.20 5.27 -8.06
N LEU A 143 13.48 5.50 -9.14
CA LEU A 143 14.04 5.60 -10.50
C LEU A 143 14.46 7.05 -10.82
N ASP A 144 15.16 7.25 -11.94
CA ASP A 144 15.52 8.60 -12.40
C ASP A 144 14.25 9.42 -12.68
N GLY A 145 14.12 10.55 -11.98
CA GLY A 145 12.95 11.42 -12.04
C GLY A 145 12.70 12.04 -13.42
N SER A 146 13.75 12.21 -14.23
CA SER A 146 13.66 12.76 -15.57
C SER A 146 13.38 11.70 -16.66
N ALA A 147 13.44 10.41 -16.32
CA ALA A 147 13.39 9.30 -17.27
C ALA A 147 12.15 9.31 -18.17
N MET A 148 11.03 9.84 -17.65
CA MET A 148 9.75 9.90 -18.37
C MET A 148 9.63 11.10 -19.31
N ALA A 149 10.34 12.21 -19.08
CA ALA A 149 10.12 13.47 -19.80
C ALA A 149 10.27 13.33 -21.34
N GLY A 150 11.16 12.44 -21.80
CA GLY A 150 11.36 12.14 -23.22
C GLY A 150 10.42 11.08 -23.81
N GLN A 151 9.63 10.37 -22.99
CA GLN A 151 8.87 9.21 -23.42
C GLN A 151 7.55 9.55 -24.11
N ASN A 152 7.06 8.59 -24.90
CA ASN A 152 5.79 8.69 -25.58
C ASN A 152 4.62 8.57 -24.59
N GLY A 153 3.97 9.70 -24.26
CA GLY A 153 2.86 9.73 -23.31
C GLY A 153 1.67 8.86 -23.70
N ARG A 154 1.41 8.61 -24.99
CA ARG A 154 0.32 7.71 -25.42
C ARG A 154 0.60 6.25 -25.03
N LEU A 155 1.84 5.80 -25.19
CA LEU A 155 2.26 4.46 -24.78
C LEU A 155 2.12 4.29 -23.27
N ILE A 156 2.65 5.25 -22.50
CA ILE A 156 2.62 5.21 -21.02
C ILE A 156 1.17 5.27 -20.52
N ARG A 157 0.34 6.16 -21.07
CA ARG A 157 -1.09 6.23 -20.77
C ARG A 157 -1.78 4.89 -20.97
N LEU A 158 -1.53 4.23 -22.11
CA LEU A 158 -2.12 2.92 -22.41
C LEU A 158 -1.62 1.85 -21.45
N ALA A 159 -0.31 1.81 -21.16
CA ALA A 159 0.27 0.81 -20.26
C ALA A 159 -0.29 0.93 -18.83
N LEU A 160 -0.42 2.15 -18.30
CA LEU A 160 -0.99 2.38 -16.97
C LEU A 160 -2.50 2.08 -16.93
N ALA A 161 -3.25 2.54 -17.93
CA ALA A 161 -4.70 2.35 -17.97
C ALA A 161 -5.10 0.88 -18.23
N ALA A 162 -4.34 0.15 -19.06
CA ALA A 162 -4.62 -1.26 -19.37
C ALA A 162 -4.22 -2.22 -18.25
N ASN A 163 -3.40 -1.77 -17.28
CA ASN A 163 -3.02 -2.60 -16.15
C ASN A 163 -4.14 -2.66 -15.10
N ARG A 164 -4.64 -3.87 -14.85
CA ARG A 164 -5.76 -4.16 -13.95
C ARG A 164 -5.37 -4.22 -12.47
N GLY A 165 -4.08 -4.27 -12.13
CA GLY A 165 -3.59 -4.24 -10.75
C GLY A 165 -3.01 -5.56 -10.24
N PRO A 166 -3.71 -6.71 -10.32
CA PRO A 166 -3.16 -7.99 -9.88
C PRO A 166 -1.99 -8.47 -10.74
N LEU A 167 -0.86 -8.78 -10.10
CA LEU A 167 0.32 -9.37 -10.73
C LEU A 167 0.59 -10.77 -10.18
N VAL A 168 1.07 -11.67 -11.04
CA VAL A 168 1.45 -13.04 -10.64
C VAL A 168 2.69 -13.06 -9.73
N SER A 169 3.60 -12.10 -9.93
CA SER A 169 4.89 -11.99 -9.22
C SER A 169 4.85 -10.93 -8.14
N ARG A 170 5.27 -11.33 -6.93
CA ARG A 170 5.53 -10.45 -5.79
C ARG A 170 6.62 -9.45 -6.10
N TRP A 171 7.72 -9.91 -6.68
CA TRP A 171 8.83 -9.03 -7.06
C TRP A 171 8.46 -8.06 -8.18
N GLY A 172 7.63 -8.52 -9.12
CA GLY A 172 7.01 -7.66 -10.13
C GLY A 172 6.11 -6.57 -9.53
N HIS A 173 5.30 -6.91 -8.54
CA HIS A 173 4.47 -5.95 -7.80
C HIS A 173 5.34 -4.92 -7.07
N ILE A 174 6.38 -5.35 -6.35
CA ILE A 174 7.28 -4.46 -5.62
C ILE A 174 8.00 -3.50 -6.57
N LEU A 175 8.48 -4.00 -7.72
CA LEU A 175 9.12 -3.18 -8.74
C LEU A 175 8.14 -2.17 -9.34
N LEU A 176 6.92 -2.59 -9.69
CA LEU A 176 5.91 -1.71 -10.25
C LEU A 176 5.50 -0.64 -9.23
N ARG A 177 5.28 -1.01 -7.97
CA ARG A 177 5.01 -0.05 -6.88
C ARG A 177 6.13 0.98 -6.78
N ARG A 178 7.39 0.54 -6.79
CA ARG A 178 8.56 1.43 -6.76
C ARG A 178 8.55 2.41 -7.93
N ALA A 179 8.28 1.94 -9.15
CA ALA A 179 8.19 2.78 -10.34
C ALA A 179 7.04 3.81 -10.24
N LEU A 180 5.86 3.39 -9.77
CA LEU A 180 4.70 4.27 -9.65
C LEU A 180 4.86 5.31 -8.53
N ALA A 181 5.49 4.93 -7.43
CA ALA A 181 5.77 5.80 -6.29
C ALA A 181 6.99 6.70 -6.47
N THR A 182 7.81 6.47 -7.50
CA THR A 182 8.97 7.33 -7.79
C THR A 182 8.53 8.75 -8.15
N ARG A 183 9.29 9.73 -7.69
CA ARG A 183 9.23 11.14 -8.13
C ARG A 183 9.58 11.25 -9.61
N LEU A 184 8.58 11.35 -10.48
CA LEU A 184 8.73 11.31 -11.94
C LEU A 184 8.11 12.53 -12.60
N ASP A 185 8.82 13.08 -13.59
CA ASP A 185 8.26 14.05 -14.52
C ASP A 185 7.22 13.39 -15.44
N ALA A 186 6.26 14.18 -15.91
CA ALA A 186 5.25 13.69 -16.84
C ALA A 186 5.87 13.39 -18.21
N PRO A 187 5.44 12.31 -18.90
CA PRO A 187 5.92 12.03 -20.23
C PRO A 187 5.37 13.01 -21.27
N ARG A 188 6.05 13.10 -22.41
CA ARG A 188 5.69 14.02 -23.49
C ARG A 188 4.27 13.78 -23.97
N GLY A 189 3.45 14.83 -23.98
CA GLY A 189 2.04 14.75 -24.38
C GLY A 189 1.09 14.33 -23.26
N MET A 190 1.53 14.34 -22.00
CA MET A 190 0.67 14.22 -20.83
C MET A 190 0.88 15.42 -19.90
N THR A 191 -0.19 15.84 -19.24
CA THR A 191 -0.09 16.76 -18.10
C THR A 191 0.44 16.00 -16.88
N PRO A 192 1.13 16.65 -15.93
CA PRO A 192 1.49 16.05 -14.66
C PRO A 192 0.28 15.45 -13.92
N GLN A 193 -0.87 16.12 -13.98
CA GLN A 193 -2.10 15.70 -13.34
C GLN A 193 -2.63 14.39 -13.93
N ASP A 194 -2.73 14.27 -15.26
CA ASP A 194 -3.19 13.05 -15.94
C ASP A 194 -2.28 11.87 -15.63
N PHE A 195 -0.97 12.11 -15.66
CA PHE A 195 0.03 11.08 -15.38
C PHE A 195 -0.06 10.62 -13.92
N LEU A 196 -0.21 11.57 -12.99
CA LEU A 196 -0.38 11.28 -11.58
C LEU A 196 -1.67 10.49 -11.31
N ALA A 197 -2.80 10.91 -11.88
CA ALA A 197 -4.08 10.22 -11.72
C ALA A 197 -3.99 8.74 -12.14
N LEU A 198 -3.34 8.46 -13.28
CA LEU A 198 -3.15 7.08 -13.75
C LEU A 198 -2.23 6.26 -12.84
N ARG A 199 -1.16 6.85 -12.30
CA ARG A 199 -0.25 6.18 -11.37
C ARG A 199 -0.94 5.85 -10.05
N VAL A 200 -1.63 6.82 -9.46
CA VAL A 200 -2.38 6.63 -8.20
C VAL A 200 -3.51 5.62 -8.39
N ALA A 201 -4.25 5.68 -9.50
CA ALA A 201 -5.30 4.71 -9.81
C ALA A 201 -4.74 3.28 -9.94
N LEU A 202 -3.56 3.12 -10.54
CA LEU A 202 -2.92 1.81 -10.64
C LEU A 202 -2.43 1.29 -9.28
N LEU A 203 -1.80 2.15 -8.46
CA LEU A 203 -1.46 1.80 -7.07
C LEU A 203 -2.68 1.31 -6.29
N LEU A 204 -3.82 2.00 -6.43
CA LEU A 204 -5.05 1.59 -5.77
C LEU A 204 -5.55 0.22 -6.26
N ARG A 205 -5.54 -0.03 -7.58
CA ARG A 205 -5.89 -1.34 -8.15
C ARG A 205 -4.93 -2.46 -7.74
N MET A 206 -3.67 -2.14 -7.45
CA MET A 206 -2.69 -3.06 -6.90
C MET A 206 -2.93 -3.34 -5.40
N GLY A 207 -3.79 -2.58 -4.71
CA GLY A 207 -3.98 -2.71 -3.27
C GLY A 207 -2.92 -1.95 -2.45
N GLU A 208 -2.41 -0.84 -2.98
CA GLU A 208 -1.46 0.07 -2.32
C GLU A 208 -2.12 1.41 -1.91
N PRO A 209 -3.21 1.39 -1.10
CA PRO A 209 -3.97 2.59 -0.76
C PRO A 209 -3.14 3.60 0.05
N GLU A 210 -2.19 3.14 0.86
CA GLU A 210 -1.34 4.02 1.67
C GLU A 210 -0.35 4.81 0.80
N ALA A 211 0.31 4.14 -0.14
CA ALA A 211 1.21 4.81 -1.09
C ALA A 211 0.44 5.78 -2.00
N ALA A 212 -0.74 5.37 -2.48
CA ALA A 212 -1.63 6.23 -3.25
C ALA A 212 -2.02 7.50 -2.46
N ARG A 213 -2.40 7.36 -1.19
CA ARG A 213 -2.74 8.49 -0.31
C ARG A 213 -1.55 9.41 -0.06
N ALA A 214 -0.38 8.84 0.23
CA ALA A 214 0.83 9.62 0.51
C ALA A 214 1.22 10.51 -0.68
N ILE A 215 1.12 9.98 -1.90
CA ILE A 215 1.39 10.74 -3.14
C ILE A 215 0.38 11.87 -3.33
N LEU A 216 -0.91 11.63 -3.08
CA LEU A 216 -1.95 12.67 -3.18
C LEU A 216 -1.78 13.78 -2.13
N GLN A 217 -1.34 13.43 -0.91
CA GLN A 217 -1.08 14.41 0.14
C GLN A 217 0.15 15.30 -0.15
N ASP A 218 0.99 14.89 -1.11
CA ASP A 218 2.18 15.64 -1.55
C ASP A 218 1.89 16.59 -2.73
N ILE A 219 0.62 16.79 -3.09
CA ILE A 219 0.23 17.83 -4.05
C ILE A 219 -0.82 18.76 -3.45
N ASP A 220 -0.79 20.02 -3.88
CA ASP A 220 -1.78 20.99 -3.43
C ASP A 220 -3.16 20.67 -4.01
N ALA A 221 -4.21 20.77 -3.19
CA ALA A 221 -5.60 20.54 -3.62
C ALA A 221 -6.04 21.41 -4.81
N GLY A 222 -5.38 22.56 -5.01
CA GLY A 222 -5.59 23.41 -6.18
C GLY A 222 -5.13 22.84 -7.51
N ASN A 223 -4.24 21.85 -7.49
CA ASN A 223 -3.75 21.16 -8.68
C ASN A 223 -4.63 19.98 -9.08
N TYR A 224 -5.70 19.69 -8.33
CA TYR A 224 -6.60 18.58 -8.63
C TYR A 224 -7.41 18.88 -9.89
N THR A 225 -7.51 17.89 -10.76
CA THR A 225 -8.41 17.84 -11.92
C THR A 225 -9.56 16.88 -11.61
N PRO A 226 -10.66 16.89 -12.39
CA PRO A 226 -11.77 15.95 -12.17
C PRO A 226 -11.36 14.46 -12.12
N ASP A 227 -10.32 14.07 -12.85
CA ASP A 227 -9.75 12.72 -12.82
C ASP A 227 -8.98 12.44 -11.52
N LEU A 228 -8.17 13.40 -11.04
CA LEU A 228 -7.49 13.31 -9.74
C LEU A 228 -8.49 13.30 -8.60
N ASP A 229 -9.55 14.09 -8.66
CA ASP A 229 -10.63 14.13 -7.67
C ASP A 229 -11.29 12.76 -7.50
N GLY A 230 -11.62 12.10 -8.61
CA GLY A 230 -12.21 10.76 -8.58
C GLY A 230 -11.28 9.73 -7.94
N VAL A 231 -10.03 9.67 -8.40
CA VAL A 231 -9.03 8.74 -7.86
C VAL A 231 -8.69 9.05 -6.40
N ALA A 232 -8.68 10.33 -6.01
CA ALA A 232 -8.47 10.73 -4.64
C ALA A 232 -9.60 10.26 -3.74
N LEU A 233 -10.86 10.48 -4.14
CA LEU A 233 -12.01 10.00 -3.37
C LEU A 233 -11.95 8.48 -3.14
N ASP A 234 -11.64 7.71 -4.19
CA ASP A 234 -11.49 6.26 -4.09
C ASP A 234 -10.33 5.86 -3.17
N THR A 235 -9.21 6.59 -3.24
CA THR A 235 -8.03 6.35 -2.40
C THR A 235 -8.33 6.62 -0.92
N TYR A 236 -8.95 7.75 -0.60
CA TYR A 236 -9.34 8.08 0.77
C TYR A 236 -10.38 7.09 1.31
N ALA A 237 -11.35 6.69 0.47
CA ALA A 237 -12.33 5.68 0.83
C ALA A 237 -11.66 4.33 1.14
N ALA A 238 -10.71 3.87 0.31
CA ALA A 238 -9.97 2.63 0.56
C ALA A 238 -9.13 2.64 1.85
N ASN A 239 -8.69 3.83 2.29
CA ASN A 239 -8.01 4.02 3.59
C ASN A 239 -8.99 4.20 4.77
N GLY A 240 -10.30 4.27 4.53
CA GLY A 240 -11.29 4.61 5.56
C GLY A 240 -11.20 6.07 6.06
N ASP A 241 -10.61 6.97 5.28
CA ASP A 241 -10.32 8.36 5.67
C ASP A 241 -11.18 9.36 4.88
N PHE A 242 -12.48 9.40 5.17
CA PHE A 242 -13.43 10.26 4.46
C PHE A 242 -13.31 11.75 4.81
N THR A 243 -12.54 12.09 5.85
CA THR A 243 -12.18 13.47 6.19
C THR A 243 -10.95 13.96 5.44
N GLY A 244 -10.04 13.06 5.06
CA GLY A 244 -8.79 13.41 4.37
C GLY A 244 -9.02 14.07 3.01
N ILE A 245 -10.15 13.78 2.36
CA ILE A 245 -10.55 14.40 1.08
C ILE A 245 -11.17 15.80 1.24
N CYS A 246 -11.53 16.22 2.45
CA CYS A 246 -12.26 17.49 2.66
C CYS A 246 -11.56 18.76 2.17
N PRO A 247 -10.21 18.89 2.18
CA PRO A 247 -9.53 20.02 1.56
C PRO A 247 -9.76 20.10 0.04
N ALA A 248 -9.76 18.96 -0.66
CA ALA A 248 -10.08 18.91 -2.09
C ALA A 248 -11.55 19.27 -2.33
N LEU A 249 -12.49 18.73 -1.54
CA LEU A 249 -13.92 19.09 -1.65
C LEU A 249 -14.21 20.55 -1.29
N ALA A 250 -13.35 21.22 -0.53
CA ALA A 250 -13.48 22.65 -0.22
C ALA A 250 -13.15 23.53 -1.42
N THR A 251 -12.18 23.10 -2.24
CA THR A 251 -11.67 23.87 -3.40
C THR A 251 -12.34 23.45 -4.70
N GLN A 252 -12.59 22.15 -4.88
CA GLN A 252 -13.16 21.53 -6.09
C GLN A 252 -14.60 21.03 -5.89
N GLY A 253 -15.31 21.47 -4.83
CA GLY A 253 -16.62 20.92 -4.45
C GLY A 253 -17.73 21.00 -5.49
N VAL A 254 -17.55 21.77 -6.57
CA VAL A 254 -18.47 21.88 -7.71
C VAL A 254 -17.95 21.21 -8.99
N ALA A 255 -16.73 20.66 -8.98
CA ALA A 255 -16.10 20.04 -10.15
C ALA A 255 -16.76 18.72 -10.57
N ARG A 256 -17.50 18.07 -9.65
CA ARG A 256 -18.17 16.78 -9.86
C ARG A 256 -19.55 16.77 -9.21
N ASP A 257 -20.47 16.00 -9.79
CA ASP A 257 -21.86 15.84 -9.30
C ASP A 257 -22.33 14.37 -9.37
N ASP A 258 -21.45 13.44 -8.97
CA ASP A 258 -21.82 12.03 -8.82
C ASP A 258 -22.29 11.72 -7.37
N PRO A 259 -23.04 10.61 -7.16
CA PRO A 259 -23.59 10.28 -5.85
C PRO A 259 -22.55 10.17 -4.72
N GLN A 260 -21.41 9.53 -4.97
CA GLN A 260 -20.36 9.34 -3.95
C GLN A 260 -19.71 10.67 -3.59
N TRP A 261 -19.39 11.49 -4.59
CA TRP A 261 -18.88 12.85 -4.40
C TRP A 261 -19.86 13.68 -3.57
N ASN A 262 -21.16 13.62 -3.89
CA ASN A 262 -22.21 14.34 -3.19
C ASN A 262 -22.36 13.92 -1.72
N VAL A 263 -22.26 12.62 -1.44
CA VAL A 263 -22.25 12.12 -0.06
C VAL A 263 -20.98 12.58 0.68
N ALA A 264 -19.81 12.52 0.05
CA ALA A 264 -18.55 13.00 0.64
C ALA A 264 -18.61 14.51 0.98
N ARG A 265 -19.23 15.33 0.12
CA ARG A 265 -19.48 16.76 0.40
C ARG A 265 -20.29 16.95 1.69
N GLN A 266 -21.32 16.12 1.92
CA GLN A 266 -22.12 16.21 3.13
C GLN A 266 -21.35 15.72 4.37
N ILE A 267 -20.55 14.66 4.24
CA ILE A 267 -19.63 14.24 5.31
C ILE A 267 -18.73 15.42 5.69
N CYS A 268 -18.04 16.03 4.73
CA CYS A 268 -17.16 17.17 4.99
C CYS A 268 -17.90 18.39 5.55
N SER A 269 -19.12 18.66 5.08
CA SER A 269 -19.99 19.72 5.63
C SER A 269 -20.29 19.48 7.12
N ALA A 270 -20.54 18.23 7.52
CA ALA A 270 -20.74 17.88 8.92
C ALA A 270 -19.50 18.17 9.78
N PHE A 271 -18.31 17.78 9.31
CA PHE A 271 -17.02 18.04 9.97
C PHE A 271 -16.60 19.51 9.96
N LYS A 272 -17.18 20.34 9.08
CA LYS A 272 -17.06 21.81 9.09
C LYS A 272 -18.03 22.51 10.05
N GLY A 273 -18.82 21.75 10.83
CA GLY A 273 -19.76 22.27 11.81
C GLY A 273 -21.22 22.35 11.36
N ASN A 274 -21.51 22.04 10.08
CA ASN A 274 -22.87 22.07 9.53
C ASN A 274 -23.60 20.72 9.66
N GLY A 275 -23.44 20.05 10.81
CA GLY A 275 -23.91 18.68 11.03
C GLY A 275 -25.41 18.47 10.78
N ALA A 276 -26.28 19.33 11.31
CA ALA A 276 -27.73 19.18 11.15
C ALA A 276 -28.18 19.27 9.67
N ALA A 277 -27.64 20.24 8.93
CA ALA A 277 -27.94 20.41 7.51
C ALA A 277 -27.41 19.24 6.67
N ALA A 278 -26.18 18.81 6.95
CA ALA A 278 -25.56 17.66 6.28
C ALA A 278 -26.36 16.37 6.49
N ILE A 279 -26.76 16.07 7.74
CA ILE A 279 -27.57 14.88 8.05
C ILE A 279 -28.94 14.96 7.37
N SER A 280 -29.60 16.13 7.36
CA SER A 280 -30.86 16.34 6.63
C SER A 280 -30.71 16.09 5.12
N GLN A 281 -29.59 16.50 4.52
CA GLN A 281 -29.30 16.22 3.12
C GLN A 281 -29.06 14.72 2.88
N LEU A 282 -28.32 14.04 3.76
CA LEU A 282 -28.12 12.59 3.67
C LEU A 282 -29.43 11.81 3.82
N ASP A 283 -30.35 12.24 4.69
CA ASP A 283 -31.69 11.66 4.80
C ASP A 283 -32.50 11.82 3.49
N ARG A 284 -32.38 12.97 2.82
CA ARG A 284 -32.98 13.18 1.50
C ARG A 284 -32.39 12.26 0.44
N TYR A 285 -31.07 12.07 0.42
CA TYR A 285 -30.43 11.09 -0.48
C TYR A 285 -30.92 9.66 -0.21
N ARG A 286 -31.11 9.30 1.07
CA ARG A 286 -31.64 7.98 1.43
C ARG A 286 -33.07 7.79 0.97
N TYR A 287 -33.93 8.79 1.18
CA TYR A 287 -35.33 8.74 0.72
C TYR A 287 -35.44 8.64 -0.81
N ARG A 288 -34.56 9.33 -1.54
CA ARG A 288 -34.51 9.30 -3.01
C ARG A 288 -33.82 8.06 -3.59
N GLY A 289 -33.17 7.23 -2.77
CA GLY A 289 -32.39 6.08 -3.26
C GLY A 289 -31.17 6.48 -4.08
N THR A 290 -30.51 7.60 -3.76
CA THR A 290 -29.36 8.13 -4.53
C THR A 290 -28.14 7.20 -4.52
N MET A 291 -28.03 6.36 -3.49
CA MET A 291 -27.00 5.33 -3.31
C MET A 291 -27.61 4.14 -2.55
N PRO A 292 -26.95 2.96 -2.51
CA PRO A 292 -27.42 1.85 -1.69
C PRO A 292 -27.68 2.28 -0.25
N ARG A 293 -28.78 1.79 0.34
CA ARG A 293 -29.26 2.22 1.66
C ARG A 293 -28.19 2.08 2.73
N ILE A 294 -27.45 0.97 2.73
CA ILE A 294 -26.37 0.72 3.70
C ILE A 294 -25.26 1.77 3.61
N ASP A 295 -24.86 2.19 2.41
CA ASP A 295 -23.78 3.16 2.22
C ASP A 295 -24.18 4.53 2.75
N LEU A 296 -25.44 4.91 2.58
CA LEU A 296 -25.99 6.15 3.14
C LEU A 296 -26.13 6.09 4.66
N LEU A 297 -26.51 4.94 5.24
CA LEU A 297 -26.55 4.76 6.69
C LEU A 297 -25.14 4.82 7.30
N LEU A 298 -24.16 4.18 6.67
CA LEU A 298 -22.76 4.26 7.07
C LEU A 298 -22.24 5.71 6.99
N ALA A 299 -22.54 6.43 5.90
CA ALA A 299 -22.19 7.83 5.77
C ALA A 299 -22.87 8.72 6.83
N GLN A 300 -24.15 8.47 7.15
CA GLN A 300 -24.86 9.15 8.24
C GLN A 300 -24.22 8.88 9.60
N LYS A 301 -23.81 7.64 9.86
CA LYS A 301 -23.12 7.26 11.10
C LYS A 301 -21.78 7.96 11.23
N TYR A 302 -21.00 7.99 10.14
CA TYR A 302 -19.71 8.68 10.09
C TYR A 302 -19.86 10.19 10.26
N ALA A 303 -20.72 10.84 9.49
CA ALA A 303 -21.02 12.28 9.62
C ALA A 303 -21.61 12.64 11.00
N GLY A 304 -22.37 11.73 11.61
CA GLY A 304 -22.94 11.90 12.95
C GLY A 304 -21.88 11.96 14.07
N ALA A 305 -20.66 11.47 13.83
CA ALA A 305 -19.56 11.56 14.79
C ALA A 305 -19.00 13.00 14.91
N ALA A 306 -19.22 13.86 13.90
CA ALA A 306 -18.63 15.20 13.81
C ALA A 306 -19.23 16.26 14.76
N GLY A 307 -20.36 15.98 15.44
CA GLY A 307 -21.06 17.02 16.21
C GLY A 307 -21.96 16.51 17.34
N LYS A 308 -22.67 17.45 17.99
CA LYS A 308 -23.60 17.17 19.10
C LYS A 308 -24.85 16.39 18.68
N SER A 309 -25.13 16.32 17.37
CA SER A 309 -26.22 15.54 16.79
C SER A 309 -25.85 14.05 16.74
N ARG A 310 -25.67 13.43 17.92
CA ARG A 310 -25.45 11.99 18.03
C ARG A 310 -26.69 11.26 17.56
N ARG A 311 -26.62 10.65 16.38
CA ARG A 311 -27.71 9.81 15.86
C ARG A 311 -27.31 8.34 16.01
N ALA A 312 -28.17 7.58 16.68
CA ALA A 312 -28.06 6.12 16.68
C ALA A 312 -28.48 5.62 15.29
N VAL A 313 -27.51 5.17 14.50
CA VAL A 313 -27.74 4.53 13.20
C VAL A 313 -27.36 3.05 13.33
N THR A 314 -28.37 2.19 13.21
CA THR A 314 -28.19 0.73 13.14
C THR A 314 -27.86 0.33 11.70
N ILE A 315 -26.85 -0.53 11.56
CA ILE A 315 -26.42 -1.07 10.27
C ILE A 315 -26.79 -2.55 10.26
N GLU A 316 -27.60 -2.94 9.28
CA GLU A 316 -28.02 -4.31 9.03
C GLU A 316 -27.31 -4.82 7.78
N TRP A 317 -26.83 -6.06 7.82
CA TRP A 317 -26.05 -6.68 6.72
C TRP A 317 -26.81 -7.78 5.98
N ASP A 318 -28.01 -8.16 6.43
CA ASP A 318 -28.73 -9.35 5.94
C ASP A 318 -29.00 -9.29 4.42
N ASP A 319 -29.43 -8.12 3.90
CA ASP A 319 -29.75 -7.91 2.48
C ASP A 319 -28.56 -7.33 1.69
N VAL A 320 -27.33 -7.56 2.14
CA VAL A 320 -26.11 -7.08 1.48
C VAL A 320 -25.34 -8.27 0.94
N ASP A 321 -25.03 -8.23 -0.37
CA ASP A 321 -24.36 -9.32 -1.09
C ASP A 321 -22.94 -8.96 -1.55
N ASP A 322 -22.59 -7.67 -1.56
CA ASP A 322 -21.31 -7.18 -2.05
C ASP A 322 -20.60 -6.25 -1.05
N MET A 323 -19.29 -6.09 -1.24
CA MET A 323 -18.45 -5.23 -0.43
C MET A 323 -17.52 -4.39 -1.31
N PRO A 324 -18.01 -3.28 -1.89
CA PRO A 324 -17.15 -2.33 -2.58
C PRO A 324 -16.23 -1.60 -1.60
N ALA A 325 -15.08 -1.10 -2.08
CA ALA A 325 -14.08 -0.42 -1.24
C ALA A 325 -14.66 0.77 -0.45
N TRP A 326 -15.60 1.52 -1.04
CA TRP A 326 -16.33 2.60 -0.36
C TRP A 326 -17.06 2.13 0.91
N ARG A 327 -17.84 1.05 0.79
CA ARG A 327 -18.61 0.46 1.90
C ARG A 327 -17.69 -0.09 2.97
N TYR A 328 -16.66 -0.83 2.54
CA TYR A 328 -15.64 -1.38 3.41
C TYR A 328 -14.93 -0.29 4.21
N GLY A 329 -14.48 0.76 3.51
CA GLY A 329 -13.83 1.92 4.09
C GLY A 329 -14.69 2.61 5.14
N LEU A 330 -15.96 2.92 4.83
CA LEU A 330 -16.86 3.54 5.81
C LEU A 330 -17.09 2.63 7.01
N ALA A 331 -17.31 1.33 6.80
CA ALA A 331 -17.54 0.37 7.88
C ALA A 331 -16.37 0.36 8.87
N ASN A 332 -15.14 0.26 8.36
CA ASN A 332 -13.93 0.36 9.17
C ASN A 332 -13.82 1.72 9.88
N ALA A 333 -14.12 2.81 9.17
CA ALA A 333 -14.03 4.16 9.69
C ALA A 333 -15.01 4.43 10.86
N VAL A 334 -16.14 3.72 10.91
CA VAL A 334 -17.10 3.78 12.03
C VAL A 334 -16.93 2.64 13.04
N GLY A 335 -15.82 1.89 12.97
CA GLY A 335 -15.50 0.80 13.90
C GLY A 335 -16.42 -0.42 13.81
N LEU A 336 -17.05 -0.65 12.65
CA LEU A 336 -17.85 -1.84 12.40
C LEU A 336 -16.99 -2.92 11.74
N ASN A 337 -17.20 -4.16 12.16
CA ASN A 337 -16.62 -5.33 11.49
C ASN A 337 -17.63 -5.89 10.49
N PRO A 338 -17.40 -5.77 9.16
CA PRO A 338 -18.28 -6.42 8.20
C PRO A 338 -18.26 -7.95 8.36
N PRO A 339 -19.35 -8.65 8.02
CA PRO A 339 -19.40 -10.12 7.99
C PRO A 339 -18.32 -10.73 7.10
N ASP A 340 -17.71 -11.83 7.54
CA ASP A 340 -16.59 -12.47 6.82
C ASP A 340 -17.00 -12.92 5.41
N ARG A 341 -18.25 -13.40 5.22
CA ARG A 341 -18.80 -13.76 3.89
C ARG A 341 -18.66 -12.66 2.84
N LEU A 342 -18.79 -11.39 3.25
CA LEU A 342 -18.70 -10.23 2.36
C LEU A 342 -17.25 -9.84 2.05
N ILE A 343 -16.35 -10.04 3.02
CA ILE A 343 -14.92 -9.82 2.83
C ILE A 343 -14.33 -10.91 1.92
N GLU A 344 -14.69 -12.16 2.15
CA GLU A 344 -14.24 -13.31 1.36
C GLU A 344 -14.73 -13.25 -0.10
N ALA A 345 -15.94 -12.73 -0.33
CA ALA A 345 -16.48 -12.50 -1.67
C ALA A 345 -15.70 -11.47 -2.49
N ASN A 346 -14.91 -10.58 -1.84
CA ASN A 346 -14.05 -9.62 -2.52
C ASN A 346 -12.59 -9.74 -2.05
N PRO A 347 -11.81 -10.67 -2.63
CA PRO A 347 -10.42 -10.89 -2.21
C PRO A 347 -9.48 -9.70 -2.45
N GLN A 348 -9.90 -8.66 -3.19
CA GLN A 348 -9.13 -7.43 -3.37
C GLN A 348 -9.09 -6.57 -2.09
N LEU A 349 -9.97 -6.83 -1.13
CA LEU A 349 -9.99 -6.14 0.17
C LEU A 349 -8.89 -6.64 1.13
N ALA A 350 -8.27 -7.79 0.87
CA ALA A 350 -7.26 -8.34 1.76
C ALA A 350 -6.06 -7.39 1.99
N PRO A 351 -5.40 -6.80 0.97
CA PRO A 351 -4.31 -5.85 1.22
C PRO A 351 -4.76 -4.59 1.98
N LEU A 352 -5.97 -4.08 1.72
CA LEU A 352 -6.56 -2.96 2.48
C LEU A 352 -6.77 -3.37 3.95
N THR A 353 -7.31 -4.56 4.18
CA THR A 353 -7.56 -5.10 5.53
C THR A 353 -6.27 -5.30 6.31
N ALA A 354 -5.22 -5.83 5.67
CA ALA A 354 -3.96 -6.14 6.36
C ALA A 354 -3.21 -4.87 6.81
N THR A 355 -3.31 -3.80 6.03
CA THR A 355 -2.65 -2.51 6.29
C THR A 355 -3.49 -1.56 7.15
N ALA A 356 -4.81 -1.73 7.20
CA ALA A 356 -5.73 -0.90 7.98
C ALA A 356 -5.48 -0.96 9.51
N PRO A 357 -4.97 0.12 10.14
CA PRO A 357 -4.61 0.10 11.57
C PRO A 357 -5.83 0.06 12.51
N MET A 358 -7.01 0.49 12.03
CA MET A 358 -8.26 0.43 12.80
C MET A 358 -8.89 -0.97 12.87
N VAL A 359 -8.37 -1.93 12.09
CA VAL A 359 -8.88 -3.31 12.06
C VAL A 359 -8.15 -4.16 13.12
N GLY A 360 -8.89 -5.04 13.80
CA GLY A 360 -8.32 -5.92 14.82
C GLY A 360 -7.22 -6.86 14.29
N LEU A 361 -6.26 -7.20 15.15
CA LEU A 361 -5.03 -7.93 14.79
C LEU A 361 -5.30 -9.26 14.08
N THR A 362 -6.25 -10.07 14.56
CA THR A 362 -6.56 -11.39 13.98
C THR A 362 -7.09 -11.29 12.55
N ARG A 363 -7.95 -10.31 12.28
CA ARG A 363 -8.47 -10.04 10.92
C ARG A 363 -7.37 -9.49 10.01
N ARG A 364 -6.49 -8.62 10.52
CA ARG A 364 -5.30 -8.16 9.79
C ARG A 364 -4.39 -9.34 9.44
N ALA A 365 -4.16 -10.26 10.37
CA ALA A 365 -3.34 -11.45 10.18
C ALA A 365 -3.93 -12.43 9.15
N ALA A 366 -5.24 -12.65 9.16
CA ALA A 366 -5.93 -13.44 8.14
C ALA A 366 -5.75 -12.83 6.74
N ALA A 367 -5.88 -11.51 6.63
CA ALA A 367 -5.73 -10.79 5.37
C ALA A 367 -4.26 -10.67 4.92
N ALA A 368 -3.33 -10.70 5.87
CA ALA A 368 -1.89 -10.59 5.64
C ALA A 368 -1.36 -11.71 4.73
N ASP A 369 -2.01 -12.86 4.70
CA ASP A 369 -1.62 -13.96 3.80
C ASP A 369 -1.68 -13.56 2.33
N ARG A 370 -2.77 -12.92 1.92
CA ARG A 370 -2.84 -12.44 0.54
C ARG A 370 -1.95 -11.21 0.33
N ALA A 371 -1.88 -10.30 1.30
CA ALA A 371 -1.11 -9.07 1.18
C ALA A 371 0.42 -9.33 1.05
N ALA A 372 0.97 -10.28 1.81
CA ALA A 372 2.37 -10.66 1.75
C ALA A 372 2.71 -11.40 0.44
N ALA A 373 1.81 -12.29 -0.01
CA ALA A 373 1.97 -13.01 -1.27
C ALA A 373 1.94 -12.10 -2.50
N LEU A 374 1.14 -11.03 -2.45
CA LEU A 374 1.11 -10.00 -3.50
C LEU A 374 2.35 -9.09 -3.47
N GLY A 375 2.97 -8.88 -2.30
CA GLY A 375 4.11 -7.97 -2.14
C GLY A 375 3.78 -6.63 -1.50
N VAL A 376 2.55 -6.46 -1.03
CA VAL A 376 2.12 -5.30 -0.24
C VAL A 376 2.84 -5.31 1.11
N LEU A 377 2.79 -6.43 1.83
CA LEU A 377 3.52 -6.61 3.09
C LEU A 377 4.93 -7.18 2.87
N SER A 378 5.89 -6.61 3.59
CA SER A 378 7.25 -7.14 3.69
C SER A 378 7.33 -8.25 4.75
N SER A 379 8.39 -9.07 4.69
CA SER A 379 8.67 -10.05 5.74
C SER A 379 8.80 -9.40 7.13
N ALA A 380 9.40 -8.21 7.19
CA ALA A 380 9.52 -7.46 8.44
C ALA A 380 8.16 -7.01 8.99
N ALA A 381 7.26 -6.49 8.14
CA ALA A 381 5.92 -6.10 8.54
C ALA A 381 5.07 -7.32 8.98
N MET A 382 5.27 -8.47 8.35
CA MET A 382 4.66 -9.73 8.76
C MET A 382 5.15 -10.17 10.15
N VAL A 383 6.46 -10.14 10.38
CA VAL A 383 7.03 -10.49 11.69
C VAL A 383 6.56 -9.51 12.78
N ASP A 384 6.47 -8.21 12.48
CA ASP A 384 5.94 -7.21 13.41
C ASP A 384 4.47 -7.49 13.78
N LEU A 385 3.61 -7.77 12.79
CA LEU A 385 2.21 -8.12 13.04
C LEU A 385 2.07 -9.36 13.92
N TYR A 386 2.89 -10.40 13.68
CA TYR A 386 2.90 -11.60 14.53
C TYR A 386 3.50 -11.34 15.91
N GLY A 387 4.45 -10.41 16.02
CA GLY A 387 4.95 -9.92 17.31
C GLY A 387 3.85 -9.24 18.13
N GLN A 388 2.99 -8.45 17.48
CA GLN A 388 1.80 -7.85 18.12
C GLN A 388 0.80 -8.92 18.55
N LEU A 389 0.53 -9.94 17.70
CA LEU A 389 -0.33 -11.07 18.09
C LEU A 389 0.19 -11.82 19.31
N PHE A 390 1.51 -12.04 19.39
CA PHE A 390 2.15 -12.70 20.53
C PHE A 390 2.03 -11.88 21.82
N ALA A 391 2.10 -10.54 21.72
CA ALA A 391 2.07 -9.65 22.87
C ALA A 391 0.67 -9.35 23.40
N GLU A 392 -0.38 -9.67 22.64
CA GLU A 392 -1.78 -9.35 22.96
C GLU A 392 -2.46 -10.50 23.74
N PRO A 393 -2.79 -10.34 25.03
CA PRO A 393 -3.35 -11.42 25.86
C PRO A 393 -4.72 -11.94 25.37
N ASP A 394 -5.51 -11.08 24.72
CA ASP A 394 -6.84 -11.44 24.21
C ASP A 394 -6.78 -12.29 22.93
N VAL A 395 -5.60 -12.39 22.28
CA VAL A 395 -5.39 -13.24 21.11
C VAL A 395 -5.11 -14.68 21.56
N THR A 396 -6.05 -15.58 21.27
CA THR A 396 -5.99 -16.99 21.67
C THR A 396 -6.13 -17.94 20.48
N GLY A 397 -5.89 -19.24 20.71
CA GLY A 397 -6.02 -20.30 19.71
C GLY A 397 -4.96 -20.20 18.60
N GLU A 398 -5.37 -20.53 17.37
CA GLU A 398 -4.47 -20.69 16.21
C GLU A 398 -3.54 -19.50 15.96
N TRP A 399 -3.99 -18.27 16.23
CA TRP A 399 -3.16 -17.07 16.03
C TRP A 399 -2.05 -16.94 17.07
N SER A 400 -2.35 -17.27 18.34
CA SER A 400 -1.36 -17.29 19.42
C SER A 400 -0.34 -18.39 19.18
N ASP A 401 -0.80 -19.61 18.85
CA ASP A 401 0.05 -20.76 18.55
C ASP A 401 1.01 -20.47 17.39
N ARG A 402 0.53 -19.85 16.31
CA ARG A 402 1.38 -19.47 15.17
C ARG A 402 2.39 -18.40 15.54
N ALA A 403 2.02 -17.43 16.37
CA ALA A 403 2.94 -16.40 16.82
C ALA A 403 4.05 -16.97 17.71
N GLU A 404 3.72 -17.92 18.58
CA GLU A 404 4.69 -18.70 19.36
C GLU A 404 5.60 -19.54 18.44
N LYS A 405 5.05 -20.24 17.45
CA LYS A 405 5.87 -21.01 16.49
C LYS A 405 6.80 -20.13 15.66
N LEU A 406 6.36 -18.92 15.31
CA LEU A 406 7.24 -17.97 14.66
C LEU A 406 8.38 -17.55 15.58
N ARG A 407 8.11 -17.29 16.86
CA ARG A 407 9.16 -17.01 17.84
C ARG A 407 10.14 -18.18 17.96
N ASP A 408 9.64 -19.41 18.09
CA ASP A 408 10.45 -20.64 18.16
C ASP A 408 11.42 -20.75 16.97
N ALA A 409 10.95 -20.44 15.76
CA ALA A 409 11.76 -20.45 14.55
C ALA A 409 12.97 -19.49 14.60
N TYR A 410 12.89 -18.42 15.41
CA TYR A 410 13.99 -17.48 15.61
C TYR A 410 14.89 -17.82 16.80
N VAL A 411 14.31 -18.26 17.93
CA VAL A 411 15.00 -18.21 19.23
C VAL A 411 15.38 -19.57 19.81
N LEU A 412 14.86 -20.69 19.30
CA LEU A 412 15.26 -22.00 19.80
C LEU A 412 16.76 -22.24 19.55
N GLU A 413 17.44 -22.80 20.55
CA GLU A 413 18.88 -23.07 20.48
C GLU A 413 19.20 -24.13 19.41
N ASP A 414 18.44 -25.21 19.40
CA ASP A 414 18.61 -26.32 18.46
C ASP A 414 18.15 -25.94 17.03
N PRO A 415 19.04 -26.04 16.01
CA PRO A 415 18.67 -25.84 14.62
C PRO A 415 17.55 -26.75 14.10
N ALA A 416 17.46 -28.00 14.57
CA ALA A 416 16.41 -28.91 14.12
C ALA A 416 15.04 -28.50 14.67
N GLY A 417 14.98 -28.07 15.94
CA GLY A 417 13.82 -27.42 16.55
C GLY A 417 13.36 -26.17 15.79
N ARG A 418 14.29 -25.29 15.40
CA ARG A 418 13.98 -24.10 14.56
C ARG A 418 13.40 -24.49 13.20
N LEU A 419 13.98 -25.48 12.52
CA LEU A 419 13.47 -25.97 11.25
C LEU A 419 12.07 -26.60 11.41
N SER A 420 11.84 -27.34 12.48
CA SER A 420 10.52 -27.91 12.81
C SER A 420 9.47 -26.81 12.96
N ALA A 421 9.78 -25.75 13.72
CA ALA A 421 8.89 -24.61 13.89
C ALA A 421 8.57 -23.89 12.57
N ILE A 422 9.57 -23.71 11.69
CA ILE A 422 9.36 -23.18 10.33
C ILE A 422 8.42 -24.07 9.53
N ARG A 423 8.62 -25.39 9.53
CA ARG A 423 7.77 -26.34 8.81
C ARG A 423 6.34 -26.33 9.34
N SER A 424 6.14 -26.28 10.66
CA SER A 424 4.80 -26.18 11.25
C SER A 424 4.03 -24.93 10.81
N LEU A 425 4.70 -23.83 10.49
CA LEU A 425 4.05 -22.64 9.91
C LEU A 425 3.66 -22.83 8.44
N TRP A 426 4.35 -23.71 7.72
CA TRP A 426 4.05 -24.07 6.33
C TRP A 426 2.98 -25.15 6.22
N ASP A 427 2.80 -25.97 7.24
CA ASP A 427 1.78 -27.00 7.30
C ASP A 427 0.36 -26.39 7.37
N GLY A 428 -0.64 -27.13 6.87
CA GLY A 428 -2.05 -26.72 6.93
C GLY A 428 -2.46 -25.55 6.04
N VAL A 429 -1.59 -25.10 5.13
CA VAL A 429 -1.91 -24.09 4.11
C VAL A 429 -2.95 -24.61 3.12
N LYS A 430 -3.98 -23.80 2.82
CA LYS A 430 -5.12 -24.22 1.98
C LYS A 430 -5.06 -23.67 0.56
N THR A 431 -4.26 -22.62 0.34
CA THR A 431 -4.21 -21.91 -0.94
C THR A 431 -2.77 -21.52 -1.30
N ALA A 432 -2.48 -21.39 -2.59
CA ALA A 432 -1.15 -20.99 -3.07
C ALA A 432 -0.68 -19.62 -2.52
N PRO A 433 -1.54 -18.59 -2.37
CA PRO A 433 -1.15 -17.35 -1.70
C PRO A 433 -0.75 -17.56 -0.23
N GLN A 434 -1.48 -18.40 0.52
CA GLN A 434 -1.12 -18.71 1.91
C GLN A 434 0.23 -19.42 2.00
N ASP A 435 0.48 -20.42 1.15
CA ASP A 435 1.76 -21.13 1.11
C ASP A 435 2.95 -20.17 0.89
N TYR A 436 2.82 -19.28 -0.10
CA TYR A 436 3.89 -18.32 -0.39
C TYR A 436 4.02 -17.24 0.69
N SER A 437 2.91 -16.80 1.29
CA SER A 437 2.92 -15.89 2.45
C SER A 437 3.71 -16.47 3.62
N ARG A 438 3.51 -17.75 3.94
CA ARG A 438 4.24 -18.38 5.04
C ARG A 438 5.74 -18.46 4.76
N LYS A 439 6.15 -18.61 3.50
CA LYS A 439 7.55 -18.48 3.07
C LYS A 439 8.08 -17.04 3.23
N VAL A 440 7.26 -16.03 2.95
CA VAL A 440 7.59 -14.62 3.22
C VAL A 440 7.75 -14.35 4.72
N LEU A 441 6.83 -14.87 5.55
CA LEU A 441 6.86 -14.73 7.00
C LEU A 441 8.14 -15.32 7.62
N THR A 442 8.57 -16.50 7.14
CA THR A 442 9.72 -17.22 7.70
C THR A 442 11.06 -16.91 7.04
N ALA A 443 11.11 -16.00 6.05
CA ALA A 443 12.32 -15.73 5.25
C ALA A 443 13.57 -15.43 6.08
N TYR A 444 13.44 -14.54 7.08
CA TYR A 444 14.53 -14.16 7.98
C TYR A 444 14.86 -15.25 9.01
N ALA A 445 13.91 -16.10 9.40
CA ALA A 445 14.17 -17.26 10.26
C ALA A 445 14.95 -18.34 9.49
N ALA A 446 14.53 -18.64 8.25
CA ALA A 446 15.22 -19.56 7.36
C ALA A 446 16.68 -19.14 7.10
N ALA A 447 16.92 -17.83 6.92
CA ALA A 447 18.26 -17.29 6.75
C ALA A 447 19.20 -17.42 7.97
N ARG A 448 18.65 -17.67 9.16
CA ARG A 448 19.41 -17.87 10.41
C ARG A 448 19.72 -19.33 10.71
N LEU A 449 19.20 -20.27 9.92
CA LEU A 449 19.54 -21.68 10.06
C LEU A 449 20.98 -21.93 9.60
N PRO A 450 21.77 -22.72 10.35
CA PRO A 450 23.04 -23.23 9.84
C PRO A 450 22.77 -24.21 8.68
N VAL A 451 23.57 -24.11 7.63
CA VAL A 451 23.50 -25.05 6.50
C VAL A 451 24.06 -26.41 6.93
N SER A 452 23.33 -27.48 6.67
CA SER A 452 23.73 -28.86 7.00
C SER A 452 23.09 -29.85 6.02
N GLU A 453 23.82 -30.93 5.69
CA GLU A 453 23.31 -32.04 4.85
C GLU A 453 22.06 -32.70 5.45
N ASN A 454 21.93 -32.73 6.77
CA ASN A 454 20.73 -33.24 7.46
C ASN A 454 19.46 -32.44 7.14
N MET A 455 19.59 -31.26 6.54
CA MET A 455 18.48 -30.39 6.14
C MET A 455 18.31 -30.32 4.61
N ALA A 456 19.04 -31.13 3.83
CA ALA A 456 19.03 -31.09 2.36
C ALA A 456 17.62 -31.24 1.77
N ASP A 457 16.79 -32.11 2.36
CA ASP A 457 15.41 -32.34 1.91
C ASP A 457 14.51 -31.10 2.06
N SER A 458 14.89 -30.13 2.89
CA SER A 458 14.19 -28.85 3.04
C SER A 458 14.90 -27.67 2.40
N ALA A 459 16.00 -27.90 1.69
CA ALA A 459 16.76 -26.82 1.06
C ALA A 459 15.89 -26.01 0.09
N ALA A 460 15.11 -26.66 -0.80
CA ALA A 460 14.29 -25.96 -1.78
C ALA A 460 13.26 -24.98 -1.16
N PRO A 461 12.38 -25.38 -0.21
CA PRO A 461 11.45 -24.45 0.42
C PRO A 461 12.15 -23.39 1.31
N LEU A 462 13.27 -23.71 1.95
CA LEU A 462 14.08 -22.74 2.71
C LEU A 462 14.69 -21.68 1.79
N ILE A 463 15.24 -22.09 0.65
CA ILE A 463 15.77 -21.22 -0.40
C ILE A 463 14.66 -20.32 -0.92
N ALA A 464 13.50 -20.88 -1.29
CA ALA A 464 12.36 -20.10 -1.75
C ALA A 464 11.91 -19.07 -0.70
N SER A 465 11.91 -19.44 0.58
CA SER A 465 11.60 -18.54 1.69
C SER A 465 12.62 -17.39 1.79
N MET A 466 13.91 -17.66 1.78
CA MET A 466 14.95 -16.61 1.78
C MET A 466 14.83 -15.67 0.57
N LEU A 467 14.65 -16.22 -0.64
CA LEU A 467 14.51 -15.45 -1.87
C LEU A 467 13.24 -14.60 -1.90
N SER A 468 12.18 -14.98 -1.18
CA SER A 468 10.98 -14.16 -1.07
C SER A 468 11.22 -12.82 -0.35
N ALA A 469 12.30 -12.70 0.43
CA ALA A 469 12.73 -11.46 1.08
C ALA A 469 14.04 -10.88 0.50
N GLY A 470 14.53 -11.41 -0.62
CA GLY A 470 15.73 -10.92 -1.30
C GLY A 470 17.03 -11.33 -0.60
N LEU A 471 17.00 -12.37 0.23
CA LEU A 471 18.15 -12.86 0.98
C LEU A 471 18.98 -13.83 0.12
N ASP A 472 19.33 -13.42 -1.09
CA ASP A 472 20.04 -14.21 -2.09
C ASP A 472 21.43 -14.65 -1.61
N ALA A 473 22.20 -13.78 -0.95
CA ALA A 473 23.48 -14.12 -0.35
C ALA A 473 23.36 -15.23 0.72
N ASN A 474 22.26 -15.27 1.48
CA ASN A 474 22.01 -16.33 2.46
C ASN A 474 21.57 -17.62 1.78
N ALA A 475 20.73 -17.53 0.74
CA ALA A 475 20.34 -18.66 -0.07
C ALA A 475 21.56 -19.35 -0.72
N MET A 476 22.51 -18.57 -1.26
CA MET A 476 23.71 -19.12 -1.91
C MET A 476 24.59 -19.97 -0.98
N ARG A 477 24.46 -19.87 0.35
CA ARG A 477 25.18 -20.74 1.29
C ARG A 477 24.77 -22.21 1.19
N TRP A 478 23.58 -22.49 0.64
CA TRP A 478 23.05 -23.84 0.44
C TRP A 478 23.57 -24.53 -0.81
N ALA A 479 24.38 -23.86 -1.64
CA ALA A 479 24.84 -24.38 -2.93
C ALA A 479 25.55 -25.73 -2.84
N ASN A 480 26.29 -26.00 -1.75
CA ASN A 480 27.03 -27.25 -1.57
C ASN A 480 26.18 -28.42 -1.05
N VAL A 481 24.93 -28.16 -0.65
CA VAL A 481 24.02 -29.17 -0.08
C VAL A 481 22.93 -29.57 -1.08
N VAL A 482 22.64 -28.73 -2.07
CA VAL A 482 21.62 -29.02 -3.09
C VAL A 482 22.21 -29.85 -4.22
N ASN A 483 21.48 -30.90 -4.61
CA ASN A 483 21.85 -31.70 -5.77
C ASN A 483 21.63 -30.91 -7.07
N ALA A 484 22.54 -31.05 -8.03
CA ALA A 484 22.37 -30.51 -9.38
C ALA A 484 21.07 -31.07 -10.01
N GLY A 485 20.34 -30.24 -10.75
CA GLY A 485 19.04 -30.60 -11.31
C GLY A 485 17.88 -30.67 -10.29
N SER A 486 18.11 -30.40 -9.00
CA SER A 486 17.02 -30.29 -8.02
C SER A 486 16.32 -28.92 -8.06
N GLN A 487 15.13 -28.80 -7.44
CA GLN A 487 14.48 -27.50 -7.26
C GLN A 487 15.32 -26.52 -6.44
N GLY A 488 16.07 -26.97 -5.44
CA GLY A 488 17.00 -26.12 -4.70
C GLY A 488 18.08 -25.55 -5.62
N TRP A 489 18.68 -26.38 -6.46
CA TRP A 489 19.63 -25.95 -7.49
C TRP A 489 19.00 -24.96 -8.49
N ALA A 490 17.80 -25.24 -8.99
CA ALA A 490 17.10 -24.38 -9.95
C ALA A 490 16.88 -22.97 -9.40
N LEU A 491 16.51 -22.85 -8.13
CA LEU A 491 16.36 -21.56 -7.46
C LEU A 491 17.69 -20.83 -7.30
N LEU A 492 18.76 -21.52 -6.88
CA LEU A 492 20.08 -20.89 -6.73
C LEU A 492 20.68 -20.47 -8.07
N VAL A 493 20.54 -21.31 -9.11
CA VAL A 493 21.06 -20.99 -10.44
C VAL A 493 20.28 -19.87 -11.13
N LEU A 494 19.10 -19.49 -10.65
CA LEU A 494 18.41 -18.25 -11.06
C LEU A 494 18.76 -17.08 -10.14
N ALA A 495 18.86 -17.34 -8.84
CA ALA A 495 19.11 -16.31 -7.83
C ALA A 495 20.58 -15.92 -7.63
N ALA A 496 21.56 -16.60 -8.23
CA ALA A 496 22.97 -16.23 -8.04
C ALA A 496 23.27 -14.77 -8.49
N PRO A 497 23.84 -13.89 -7.64
CA PRO A 497 24.14 -12.48 -7.99
C PRO A 497 25.20 -12.33 -9.08
N SER A 498 26.20 -13.21 -9.06
CA SER A 498 27.26 -13.27 -10.04
C SER A 498 27.47 -14.72 -10.45
N ARG A 499 27.47 -14.98 -11.75
CA ARG A 499 27.82 -16.29 -12.30
C ARG A 499 28.70 -16.10 -13.53
N SER A 500 29.85 -16.76 -13.54
CA SER A 500 30.82 -16.70 -14.64
C SER A 500 30.71 -17.88 -15.60
N SER A 501 30.13 -18.99 -15.17
CA SER A 501 29.95 -20.20 -15.98
C SER A 501 28.51 -20.37 -16.45
N GLU A 502 28.36 -20.84 -17.68
CA GLU A 502 27.07 -21.30 -18.20
C GLU A 502 26.55 -22.48 -17.37
N VAL A 503 25.24 -22.68 -17.44
CA VAL A 503 24.55 -23.79 -16.78
C VAL A 503 24.68 -25.03 -17.64
N SER A 504 25.02 -26.17 -17.04
CA SER A 504 25.15 -27.42 -17.77
C SER A 504 23.79 -27.90 -18.31
N ASN A 505 23.76 -28.31 -19.58
CA ASN A 505 22.57 -28.94 -20.17
C ASN A 505 22.16 -30.21 -19.41
N SER A 506 23.13 -30.99 -18.89
CA SER A 506 22.85 -32.18 -18.10
C SER A 506 22.02 -31.89 -16.84
N ASP A 507 22.30 -30.75 -16.19
CA ASP A 507 21.60 -30.37 -14.96
C ASP A 507 20.19 -29.87 -15.27
N ILE A 508 20.04 -29.18 -16.41
CA ILE A 508 18.74 -28.73 -16.91
C ILE A 508 17.89 -29.95 -17.29
N ASP A 509 18.44 -30.91 -18.03
CA ASP A 509 17.76 -32.15 -18.41
C ASP A 509 17.32 -32.95 -17.17
N THR A 510 18.20 -33.06 -16.17
CA THR A 510 17.87 -33.71 -14.88
C THR A 510 16.69 -33.01 -14.18
N PHE A 511 16.66 -31.67 -14.22
CA PHE A 511 15.53 -30.92 -13.66
C PHE A 511 14.24 -31.14 -14.45
N VAL A 512 14.32 -31.13 -15.79
CA VAL A 512 13.18 -31.36 -16.69
C VAL A 512 12.58 -32.75 -16.48
N ASP A 513 13.43 -33.78 -16.38
CA ASP A 513 13.01 -35.16 -16.15
C ASP A 513 12.38 -35.35 -14.76
N GLY A 514 12.83 -34.58 -13.77
CA GLY A 514 12.30 -34.59 -12.40
C GLY A 514 11.08 -33.69 -12.16
N ASP A 515 10.64 -32.91 -13.15
CA ASP A 515 9.57 -31.93 -12.98
C ASP A 515 8.18 -32.56 -13.06
N THR A 516 7.49 -32.56 -11.92
CA THR A 516 6.13 -33.10 -11.76
C THR A 516 5.04 -32.03 -11.83
N SER A 517 5.39 -30.76 -12.12
CA SER A 517 4.40 -29.70 -12.31
C SER A 517 3.56 -29.92 -13.57
N GLU A 518 2.35 -29.36 -13.57
CA GLU A 518 1.43 -29.44 -14.72
C GLU A 518 2.13 -28.91 -15.98
N ASP A 519 2.12 -29.71 -17.06
CA ASP A 519 2.80 -29.42 -18.33
C ASP A 519 4.30 -29.09 -18.21
N GLN A 520 5.00 -29.60 -17.17
CA GLN A 520 6.41 -29.26 -16.87
C GLN A 520 6.65 -27.74 -16.78
N ARG A 521 5.69 -27.02 -16.17
CA ARG A 521 5.69 -25.56 -16.12
C ARG A 521 6.88 -24.99 -15.37
N LYS A 522 7.34 -25.64 -14.29
CA LYS A 522 8.55 -25.21 -13.58
C LYS A 522 9.76 -25.27 -14.49
N SER A 523 9.90 -26.30 -15.31
CA SER A 523 10.97 -26.44 -16.30
C SER A 523 10.88 -25.40 -17.39
N ALA A 524 9.66 -25.14 -17.89
CA ALA A 524 9.41 -24.11 -18.88
C ALA A 524 9.84 -22.71 -18.36
N PHE A 525 9.55 -22.40 -17.10
CA PHE A 525 9.99 -21.15 -16.46
C PHE A 525 11.47 -21.14 -16.11
N LEU A 526 12.06 -22.27 -15.72
CA LEU A 526 13.50 -22.36 -15.51
C LEU A 526 14.25 -22.02 -16.80
N VAL A 527 13.90 -22.67 -17.92
CA VAL A 527 14.52 -22.41 -19.22
C VAL A 527 14.32 -20.95 -19.64
N ALA A 528 13.11 -20.41 -19.52
CA ALA A 528 12.83 -19.01 -19.85
C ALA A 528 13.64 -18.02 -18.98
N GLY A 529 13.74 -18.30 -17.68
CA GLY A 529 14.52 -17.51 -16.73
C GLY A 529 16.02 -17.57 -17.01
N LEU A 530 16.57 -18.76 -17.25
CA LEU A 530 17.98 -18.96 -17.60
C LEU A 530 18.32 -18.24 -18.91
N ALA A 531 17.50 -18.39 -19.94
CA ALA A 531 17.67 -17.69 -21.22
C ALA A 531 17.59 -16.17 -21.04
N GLY A 532 16.61 -15.68 -20.27
CA GLY A 532 16.40 -14.25 -20.03
C GLY A 532 17.56 -13.63 -19.24
N LEU A 533 18.10 -14.35 -18.27
CA LEU A 533 19.28 -13.96 -17.51
C LEU A 533 20.59 -14.15 -18.29
N GLY A 534 20.56 -14.83 -19.45
CA GLY A 534 21.73 -15.20 -20.25
C GLY A 534 22.69 -16.13 -19.52
N ARG A 535 22.13 -17.12 -18.81
CA ARG A 535 22.87 -18.18 -18.12
C ARG A 535 23.03 -19.43 -18.98
N ILE A 536 22.36 -19.45 -20.12
CA ILE A 536 22.52 -20.40 -21.22
C ILE A 536 22.65 -19.61 -22.51
N ASP A 537 23.38 -20.15 -23.48
CA ASP A 537 23.54 -19.54 -24.78
C ASP A 537 22.25 -19.59 -25.63
N THR A 538 22.22 -18.81 -26.72
CA THR A 538 21.04 -18.70 -27.59
C THR A 538 20.69 -20.01 -28.32
N GLY A 539 21.68 -20.85 -28.63
CA GLY A 539 21.47 -22.14 -29.28
C GLY A 539 20.83 -23.16 -28.32
N THR A 540 21.32 -23.21 -27.08
CA THR A 540 20.73 -24.03 -26.01
C THR A 540 19.30 -23.58 -25.71
N ALA A 541 19.07 -22.27 -25.54
CA ALA A 541 17.73 -21.72 -25.33
C ALA A 541 16.77 -22.05 -26.49
N GLY A 542 17.26 -21.98 -27.73
CA GLY A 542 16.50 -22.35 -28.93
C GLY A 542 16.09 -23.82 -28.95
N SER A 543 17.01 -24.72 -28.57
CA SER A 543 16.75 -26.17 -28.51
C SER A 543 15.66 -26.51 -27.50
N TYR A 544 15.77 -26.04 -26.25
CA TYR A 544 14.72 -26.26 -25.25
C TYR A 544 13.40 -25.58 -25.65
N SER A 545 13.45 -24.38 -26.22
CA SER A 545 12.24 -23.69 -26.70
C SER A 545 11.52 -24.48 -27.80
N ALA A 546 12.24 -25.21 -28.66
CA ALA A 546 11.64 -26.05 -29.68
C ALA A 546 11.06 -27.34 -29.08
N ASN A 547 11.84 -28.03 -28.25
CA ASN A 547 11.44 -29.31 -27.63
C ASN A 547 10.21 -29.15 -26.73
N MET A 548 10.20 -28.11 -25.89
CA MET A 548 9.11 -27.82 -24.96
C MET A 548 8.05 -26.85 -25.53
N LYS A 549 8.18 -26.45 -26.81
CA LYS A 549 7.25 -25.55 -27.51
C LYS A 549 7.01 -24.21 -26.78
N LEU A 550 8.04 -23.64 -26.18
CA LEU A 550 7.96 -22.43 -25.34
C LEU A 550 7.76 -21.13 -26.15
N GLY A 551 8.19 -21.14 -27.41
CA GLY A 551 8.11 -19.98 -28.30
C GLY A 551 8.93 -18.76 -27.84
N LEU A 552 10.08 -18.97 -27.20
CA LEU A 552 10.89 -17.89 -26.60
C LEU A 552 11.35 -16.85 -27.62
N GLY A 553 11.69 -17.27 -28.84
CA GLY A 553 12.10 -16.36 -29.92
C GLY A 553 10.95 -15.69 -30.68
N SER A 554 9.69 -15.97 -30.33
CA SER A 554 8.54 -15.42 -31.07
C SER A 554 8.20 -13.99 -30.61
N SER A 555 8.03 -13.08 -31.56
CA SER A 555 7.68 -11.69 -31.24
C SER A 555 6.16 -11.47 -31.18
N THR A 556 5.70 -10.73 -30.18
CA THR A 556 4.36 -10.13 -30.12
C THR A 556 4.49 -8.61 -30.09
N ARG A 557 3.38 -7.88 -30.22
CA ARG A 557 3.39 -6.42 -30.04
C ARG A 557 3.93 -6.01 -28.66
N PHE A 558 3.60 -6.77 -27.62
CA PHE A 558 4.12 -6.52 -26.28
C PHE A 558 5.64 -6.74 -26.20
N THR A 559 6.14 -7.87 -26.69
CA THR A 559 7.58 -8.19 -26.59
C THR A 559 8.42 -7.21 -27.40
N GLN A 560 7.95 -6.78 -28.58
CA GLN A 560 8.60 -5.74 -29.38
C GLN A 560 8.75 -4.41 -28.63
N VAL A 561 7.73 -4.03 -27.85
CA VAL A 561 7.72 -2.76 -27.11
C VAL A 561 8.65 -2.83 -25.90
N ILE A 562 8.59 -3.89 -25.09
CA ILE A 562 9.47 -4.03 -23.92
C ILE A 562 10.93 -4.23 -24.33
N ASP A 563 11.22 -5.01 -25.36
CA ASP A 563 12.57 -5.17 -25.91
C ASP A 563 13.08 -3.85 -26.50
N GLY A 564 12.19 -3.06 -27.10
CA GLY A 564 12.50 -1.72 -27.60
C GLY A 564 12.88 -0.75 -26.47
N ALA A 565 12.10 -0.72 -25.39
CA ALA A 565 12.41 0.06 -24.20
C ALA A 565 13.75 -0.35 -23.58
N ALA A 566 14.03 -1.66 -23.51
CA ALA A 566 15.30 -2.17 -23.02
C ALA A 566 16.49 -1.77 -23.90
N ARG A 567 16.37 -1.84 -25.23
CA ARG A 567 17.41 -1.35 -26.16
C ARG A 567 17.70 0.13 -25.98
N ASN A 568 16.70 0.92 -25.63
CA ASN A 568 16.83 2.34 -25.34
C ASN A 568 17.32 2.63 -23.90
N ARG A 569 17.57 1.59 -23.09
CA ARG A 569 17.95 1.68 -21.67
C ARG A 569 16.95 2.46 -20.81
N ASP A 570 15.67 2.38 -21.17
CA ASP A 570 14.60 3.04 -20.40
C ASP A 570 14.13 2.14 -19.25
N VAL A 571 14.79 2.30 -18.10
CA VAL A 571 14.52 1.53 -16.88
C VAL A 571 13.06 1.64 -16.45
N THR A 572 12.51 2.86 -16.46
CA THR A 572 11.18 3.16 -15.93
C THR A 572 10.08 2.61 -16.84
N THR A 573 10.22 2.76 -18.15
CA THR A 573 9.27 2.15 -19.09
C THR A 573 9.34 0.61 -19.04
N VAL A 574 10.53 0.03 -18.92
CA VAL A 574 10.66 -1.43 -18.72
C VAL A 574 9.96 -1.88 -17.44
N ALA A 575 10.11 -1.17 -16.31
CA ALA A 575 9.42 -1.51 -15.07
C ALA A 575 7.88 -1.47 -15.20
N ILE A 576 7.35 -0.43 -15.84
CA ILE A 576 5.90 -0.29 -16.10
C ILE A 576 5.40 -1.43 -17.01
N LEU A 577 6.13 -1.72 -18.10
CA LEU A 577 5.77 -2.78 -19.04
C LEU A 577 5.92 -4.18 -18.46
N ALA A 578 6.92 -4.42 -17.63
CA ALA A 578 7.07 -5.67 -16.88
C ALA A 578 5.84 -5.91 -16.01
N GLY A 579 5.39 -4.88 -15.28
CA GLY A 579 4.16 -4.94 -14.51
C GLY A 579 2.90 -5.21 -15.36
N LEU A 580 2.81 -4.61 -16.55
CA LEU A 580 1.73 -4.88 -17.51
C LEU A 580 1.76 -6.33 -18.02
N GLY A 581 2.95 -6.87 -18.30
CA GLY A 581 3.14 -8.23 -18.84
C GLY A 581 2.96 -9.34 -17.81
N MET A 582 3.09 -9.04 -16.52
CA MET A 582 2.92 -9.97 -15.40
C MET A 582 1.52 -9.97 -14.79
N GLN A 583 0.55 -9.33 -15.43
CA GLN A 583 -0.83 -9.31 -14.94
C GLN A 583 -1.40 -10.73 -14.83
N GLY A 584 -2.04 -11.01 -13.70
CA GLY A 584 -2.65 -12.30 -13.41
C GLY A 584 -2.76 -12.54 -11.91
N THR A 585 -3.46 -13.62 -11.55
CA THR A 585 -3.65 -14.05 -10.16
C THR A 585 -2.86 -15.32 -9.82
N GLN A 586 -2.34 -16.01 -10.81
CA GLN A 586 -1.59 -17.27 -10.65
C GLN A 586 -0.58 -17.47 -11.80
N TRP A 587 0.52 -18.16 -11.50
CA TRP A 587 1.62 -18.38 -12.45
C TRP A 587 1.24 -19.21 -13.68
N SER A 588 0.18 -20.02 -13.63
CA SER A 588 -0.32 -20.72 -14.82
C SER A 588 -0.88 -19.80 -15.92
N GLN A 589 -1.21 -18.54 -15.58
CA GLN A 589 -1.63 -17.51 -16.55
C GLN A 589 -0.43 -16.83 -17.24
N MET A 590 0.79 -17.01 -16.72
CA MET A 590 2.01 -16.46 -17.29
C MET A 590 2.58 -17.41 -18.34
N SER A 591 3.01 -16.87 -19.49
CA SER A 591 3.68 -17.66 -20.52
C SER A 591 5.21 -17.62 -20.32
N PRO A 592 5.93 -18.73 -20.56
CA PRO A 592 7.40 -18.76 -20.54
C PRO A 592 8.02 -17.71 -21.48
N ARG A 593 7.40 -17.49 -22.64
CA ARG A 593 7.79 -16.42 -23.58
C ARG A 593 7.79 -15.04 -22.94
N TYR A 594 6.71 -14.64 -22.26
CA TYR A 594 6.64 -13.32 -21.64
C TYR A 594 7.60 -13.21 -20.46
N LEU A 595 7.76 -14.27 -19.67
CA LEU A 595 8.76 -14.31 -18.62
C LEU A 595 10.18 -14.08 -19.17
N TYR A 596 10.56 -14.78 -20.25
CA TYR A 596 11.85 -14.62 -20.91
C TYR A 596 12.12 -13.16 -21.33
N HIS A 597 11.18 -12.52 -22.04
CA HIS A 597 11.35 -11.15 -22.50
C HIS A 597 11.39 -10.14 -21.34
N ILE A 598 10.58 -10.33 -20.30
CA ILE A 598 10.57 -9.46 -19.12
C ILE A 598 11.88 -9.57 -18.35
N VAL A 599 12.35 -10.78 -18.07
CA VAL A 599 13.63 -11.03 -17.37
C VAL A 599 14.80 -10.48 -18.19
N SER A 600 14.80 -10.71 -19.50
CA SER A 600 15.85 -10.19 -20.40
C SER A 600 15.88 -8.66 -20.43
N ALA A 601 14.71 -8.02 -20.55
CA ALA A 601 14.57 -6.57 -20.55
C ALA A 601 15.02 -5.94 -19.23
N LEU A 602 14.61 -6.50 -18.09
CA LEU A 602 15.00 -6.03 -16.76
C LEU A 602 16.52 -6.10 -16.56
N ARG A 603 17.13 -7.24 -16.89
CA ARG A 603 18.59 -7.40 -16.84
C ARG A 603 19.29 -6.37 -17.74
N ALA A 604 18.81 -6.18 -18.97
CA ALA A 604 19.43 -5.28 -19.94
C ALA A 604 19.45 -3.80 -19.49
N VAL A 605 18.49 -3.39 -18.65
CA VAL A 605 18.42 -2.03 -18.08
C VAL A 605 19.05 -1.92 -16.69
N GLY A 606 19.72 -2.97 -16.20
CA GLY A 606 20.42 -2.96 -14.91
C GLY A 606 19.58 -3.35 -13.69
N LEU A 607 18.34 -3.81 -13.89
CA LEU A 607 17.48 -4.37 -12.84
C LEU A 607 17.69 -5.88 -12.68
N ASP A 608 18.95 -6.30 -12.58
CA ASP A 608 19.33 -7.72 -12.52
C ASP A 608 18.79 -8.41 -11.27
N ALA A 609 18.81 -7.74 -10.12
CA ALA A 609 18.28 -8.30 -8.88
C ALA A 609 16.80 -8.66 -9.01
N GLU A 610 15.98 -7.76 -9.54
CA GLU A 610 14.56 -7.98 -9.78
C GLU A 610 14.35 -9.07 -10.84
N ALA A 611 15.13 -9.07 -11.91
CA ALA A 611 15.06 -10.10 -12.95
C ALA A 611 15.31 -11.51 -12.37
N ARG A 612 16.35 -11.66 -11.54
CA ARG A 612 16.70 -12.91 -10.85
C ARG A 612 15.59 -13.36 -9.91
N MET A 613 15.08 -12.43 -9.09
CA MET A 613 14.05 -12.75 -8.11
C MET A 613 12.72 -13.14 -8.77
N ILE A 614 12.31 -12.46 -9.84
CA ILE A 614 11.11 -12.80 -10.62
C ILE A 614 11.27 -14.19 -11.26
N ALA A 615 12.43 -14.49 -11.85
CA ALA A 615 12.68 -15.79 -12.46
C ALA A 615 12.66 -16.94 -11.43
N ALA A 616 13.33 -16.75 -10.28
CA ALA A 616 13.32 -17.75 -9.20
C ALA A 616 11.91 -17.92 -8.61
N GLU A 617 11.16 -16.84 -8.45
CA GLU A 617 9.78 -16.87 -7.99
C GLU A 617 8.87 -17.67 -8.93
N ALA A 618 9.06 -17.52 -10.25
CA ALA A 618 8.32 -18.27 -11.26
C ALA A 618 8.47 -19.78 -11.07
N VAL A 619 9.70 -20.27 -10.87
CA VAL A 619 9.97 -21.69 -10.62
C VAL A 619 9.45 -22.15 -9.26
N ALA A 620 9.57 -21.30 -8.23
CA ALA A 620 9.10 -21.64 -6.89
C ALA A 620 7.59 -21.82 -6.79
N ARG A 621 6.81 -21.15 -7.65
CA ARG A 621 5.35 -21.02 -7.55
C ARG A 621 4.57 -21.55 -8.76
N ALA A 622 5.27 -22.14 -9.74
CA ALA A 622 4.68 -22.70 -10.97
C ALA A 622 3.87 -23.98 -10.75
#